data_AF-A0A945VAJ0-F1
#
_entry.id   AF-A0A945VAJ0-F1
#
_cell.length_a   1.000
_cell.length_b   1.000
_cell.length_c   1.000
_cell.angle_alpha   90.00
_cell.angle_beta   90.00
_cell.angle_gamma   90.00
#
_symmetry.space_group_name_H-M   'P 1'
#
loop_
_entity.id
_entity.type
_entity.pdbx_description
1 polymer ?
#
loop_
_entity_poly.entity_id
_entity_poly.type
_entity_poly.pdbx_seq_one_letter_code
_entity_poly.pdbx_strand_id
1 'polypeptide(L)'
;MGASILVGYILLFAGVVTQSTEGYVGIENIQFDMVNGGKPTLYSTREECHAALKKLVFERPNQHIYTVELQKNGDLVAQSEEIENEFTFIKKVTCFEIWDAVGRKKD
;
A
#
# COMPACT_ATOMS: atom_id res chain seq x y z
N MET A 1 1.69 -25.59 13.90
CA MET A 1 1.86 -24.20 13.41
C MET A 1 2.97 -24.26 12.37
N GLY A 2 2.65 -23.98 11.10
CA GLY A 2 3.67 -23.94 10.03
C GLY A 2 4.56 -22.72 10.23
N ALA A 3 5.85 -22.84 9.92
CA ALA A 3 6.75 -21.69 9.92
C ALA A 3 6.34 -20.78 8.75
N SER A 4 6.28 -19.47 8.96
CA SER A 4 6.17 -18.51 7.87
C SER A 4 7.53 -17.85 7.67
N ILE A 5 7.98 -17.72 6.42
CA ILE A 5 9.24 -17.08 6.08
C ILE A 5 8.92 -15.74 5.41
N LEU A 6 9.55 -14.65 5.87
CA LEU A 6 9.46 -13.37 5.20
C LEU A 6 10.13 -13.48 3.83
N VAL A 7 9.37 -13.19 2.78
CA VAL A 7 9.81 -13.24 1.38
C VAL A 7 10.34 -11.89 0.92
N GLY A 8 9.76 -10.80 1.43
CA GLY A 8 10.13 -9.45 1.08
C GLY A 8 8.99 -8.47 1.33
N TYR A 9 9.06 -7.33 0.67
CA TYR A 9 8.12 -6.22 0.84
C TYR A 9 7.57 -5.77 -0.52
N ILE A 10 6.32 -5.32 -0.54
CA ILE A 10 5.71 -4.67 -1.71
C ILE A 10 5.16 -3.31 -1.31
N LEU A 11 4.98 -2.43 -2.29
CA LEU A 11 4.16 -1.24 -2.11
C LEU A 11 2.70 -1.62 -2.38
N LEU A 12 1.90 -1.69 -1.33
CA LEU A 12 0.48 -1.98 -1.43
C LEU A 12 -0.31 -0.67 -1.50
N PHE A 13 -1.10 -0.51 -2.56
CA PHE A 13 -2.10 0.53 -2.68
C PHE A 13 -3.43 0.04 -2.12
N ALA A 14 -4.03 0.84 -1.24
CA ALA A 14 -5.37 0.66 -0.72
C ALA A 14 -6.20 1.93 -1.03
N GLY A 15 -7.18 1.82 -1.92
CA GLY A 15 -8.15 2.87 -2.21
C GLY A 15 -9.44 2.61 -1.46
N VAL A 16 -9.94 3.60 -0.72
CA VAL A 16 -11.23 3.55 -0.04
C VAL A 16 -12.08 4.71 -0.53
N VAL A 17 -13.31 4.41 -0.92
CA VAL A 17 -14.32 5.42 -1.28
C VAL A 17 -15.49 5.28 -0.32
N THR A 18 -15.80 6.34 0.42
CA THR A 18 -16.95 6.38 1.32
C THR A 18 -17.95 7.44 0.88
N GLN A 19 -19.24 7.07 0.80
CA GLN A 19 -20.32 8.05 0.63
C GLN A 19 -21.05 8.25 1.95
N SER A 20 -20.98 9.48 2.48
CA SER A 20 -21.47 9.81 3.83
C SER A 20 -22.97 9.56 4.04
N THR A 21 -23.77 9.60 2.97
CA THR A 21 -25.24 9.52 3.00
C THR A 21 -25.80 8.11 2.74
N GLU A 22 -25.06 7.22 2.07
CA GLU A 22 -25.55 5.89 1.65
C GLU A 22 -24.82 4.71 2.28
N GLY A 23 -23.73 4.95 3.04
CA GLY A 23 -22.96 3.88 3.69
C GLY A 23 -22.18 2.99 2.72
N TYR A 24 -22.04 3.41 1.45
CA TYR A 24 -21.23 2.71 0.46
C TYR A 24 -19.75 2.82 0.81
N VAL A 25 -19.07 1.68 0.95
CA VAL A 25 -17.63 1.58 1.16
C VAL A 25 -17.05 0.67 0.08
N GLY A 26 -16.35 1.26 -0.89
CA GLY A 26 -15.54 0.51 -1.84
C GLY A 26 -14.11 0.41 -1.32
N ILE A 27 -13.54 -0.80 -1.28
CA ILE A 27 -12.13 -1.02 -0.90
C ILE A 27 -11.43 -1.74 -2.05
N GLU A 28 -10.36 -1.15 -2.55
CA GLU A 28 -9.51 -1.72 -3.59
C GLU A 28 -8.10 -1.90 -3.02
N ASN A 29 -7.57 -3.13 -3.07
CA ASN A 29 -6.20 -3.44 -2.68
C ASN A 29 -5.46 -3.97 -3.90
N ILE A 30 -4.48 -3.20 -4.39
CA ILE A 30 -3.69 -3.56 -5.57
C ILE A 30 -2.23 -3.21 -5.29
N GLN A 31 -1.29 -3.94 -5.88
CA GLN A 31 0.10 -3.53 -5.81
C GLN A 31 0.29 -2.17 -6.52
N PHE A 32 0.92 -1.21 -5.85
CA PHE A 32 1.03 0.17 -6.32
C PHE A 32 1.70 0.29 -7.69
N ASP A 33 2.67 -0.58 -7.99
CA ASP A 33 3.29 -0.62 -9.32
C ASP A 33 2.26 -0.90 -10.43
N MET A 34 1.31 -1.81 -10.17
CA MET A 34 0.28 -2.19 -11.13
C MET A 34 -0.75 -1.09 -11.33
N VAL A 35 -1.11 -0.35 -10.27
CA VAL A 35 -1.98 0.85 -10.37
C VAL A 35 -1.38 1.86 -11.35
N ASN A 36 -0.05 1.91 -11.43
CA ASN A 36 0.69 2.80 -12.32
C ASN A 36 1.05 2.16 -13.68
N GLY A 37 0.48 1.01 -14.03
CA GLY A 37 0.78 0.28 -15.27
C GLY A 37 2.18 -0.36 -15.32
N GLY A 38 2.88 -0.41 -14.18
CA GLY A 38 4.19 -1.01 -14.02
C GLY A 38 4.12 -2.52 -13.72
N LYS A 39 5.29 -3.15 -13.69
CA LYS A 39 5.43 -4.54 -13.25
C LYS A 39 5.49 -4.60 -11.72
N PRO A 40 4.92 -5.65 -11.09
CA PRO A 40 5.10 -5.89 -9.65
C PRO A 40 6.57 -5.90 -9.24
N THR A 41 6.94 -5.06 -8.27
CA THR A 41 8.27 -5.05 -7.64
C THR A 41 8.21 -5.69 -6.26
N LEU A 42 9.15 -6.59 -5.98
CA LEU A 42 9.39 -7.13 -4.64
C LEU A 42 10.70 -6.54 -4.12
N TYR A 43 10.64 -5.84 -3.00
CA TYR A 43 11.80 -5.27 -2.31
C TYR A 43 12.34 -6.27 -1.29
N SER A 44 13.67 -6.33 -1.15
CA SER A 44 14.31 -7.31 -0.26
C SER A 44 14.30 -6.85 1.19
N THR A 45 14.32 -5.54 1.42
CA THR A 45 14.36 -4.94 2.76
C THR A 45 13.27 -3.90 2.95
N ARG A 46 12.96 -3.62 4.23
CA ARG A 46 11.99 -2.60 4.61
C ARG A 46 12.47 -1.21 4.20
N GLU A 47 13.78 -0.97 4.33
CA GLU A 47 14.44 0.28 3.99
C GLU A 47 14.36 0.57 2.48
N GLU A 48 14.58 -0.45 1.64
CA GLU A 48 14.41 -0.35 0.18
C GLU A 48 12.97 0.03 -0.18
N CYS A 49 12.00 -0.62 0.44
CA CYS A 49 10.58 -0.32 0.22
C CYS A 49 10.25 1.12 0.67
N HIS A 50 10.73 1.55 1.85
CA HIS A 50 10.51 2.92 2.34
C HIS A 50 11.14 3.98 1.43
N ALA A 51 12.34 3.71 0.90
CA ALA A 51 12.99 4.60 -0.05
C ALA A 51 12.16 4.71 -1.35
N ALA A 52 11.63 3.59 -1.84
CA ALA A 52 10.76 3.56 -3.02
C ALA A 52 9.44 4.31 -2.79
N LEU A 53 8.79 4.14 -1.62
CA LEU A 53 7.58 4.86 -1.24
C LEU A 53 7.79 6.38 -1.30
N LYS A 54 8.85 6.88 -0.64
CA LYS A 54 9.17 8.31 -0.64
C LYS A 54 9.42 8.81 -2.06
N LYS A 55 10.21 8.07 -2.83
CA LYS A 55 10.52 8.42 -4.21
C LYS A 55 9.25 8.58 -5.07
N LEU A 56 8.36 7.59 -5.01
CA LEU A 56 7.14 7.58 -5.82
C LEU A 56 6.20 8.72 -5.45
N VAL A 57 6.03 8.98 -4.15
CA VAL A 57 5.15 10.04 -3.64
C VAL A 57 5.68 11.45 -3.97
N PHE A 58 6.99 11.68 -3.90
CA PHE A 58 7.56 13.03 -4.06
C PHE A 58 8.02 13.38 -5.48
N GLU A 59 8.35 12.40 -6.34
CA GLU A 59 8.93 12.69 -7.66
C GLU A 59 7.89 12.79 -8.80
N ARG A 60 6.63 12.43 -8.55
CA ARG A 60 5.59 12.50 -9.59
C ARG A 60 4.78 13.80 -9.49
N PRO A 61 4.68 14.59 -10.58
CA PRO A 61 4.08 15.94 -10.56
C PRO A 61 2.59 15.97 -10.16
N ASN A 62 1.89 14.84 -10.24
CA ASN A 62 0.48 14.71 -9.85
C ASN A 62 0.29 13.98 -8.50
N GLN A 63 1.36 13.67 -7.76
CA GLN A 63 1.30 12.89 -6.51
C GLN A 63 1.71 13.66 -5.25
N HIS A 64 1.87 14.98 -5.34
CA HIS A 64 2.08 15.87 -4.18
C HIS A 64 0.86 15.96 -3.22
N ILE A 65 -0.11 15.05 -3.36
CA ILE A 65 -1.37 14.99 -2.61
C ILE A 65 -1.24 14.02 -1.40
N TYR A 66 -0.18 13.21 -1.36
CA TYR A 66 0.02 12.25 -0.27
C TYR A 66 0.88 12.84 0.85
N THR A 67 0.38 12.70 2.08
CA THR A 67 1.13 12.96 3.32
C THR A 67 1.81 11.66 3.74
N VAL A 68 3.12 11.71 3.99
CA VAL A 68 3.93 10.55 4.38
C VAL A 68 4.14 10.56 5.89
N GLU A 69 3.75 9.48 6.56
CA GLU A 69 3.82 9.32 8.00
C GLU A 69 4.52 8.01 8.38
N LEU A 70 5.36 8.07 9.42
CA LEU A 70 5.94 6.89 10.04
C LEU A 70 5.01 6.41 11.16
N GLN A 71 4.50 5.19 11.04
CA GLN A 71 3.61 4.57 12.00
C GLN A 71 4.38 4.05 13.23
N LYS A 72 3.66 3.86 14.35
CA LYS A 72 4.26 3.39 15.61
C LYS A 72 4.91 2.00 15.52
N ASN A 73 4.49 1.18 14.57
CA ASN A 73 5.07 -0.13 14.28
C ASN A 73 6.33 -0.05 13.39
N GLY A 74 6.74 1.15 12.98
CA GLY A 74 7.90 1.40 12.13
C GLY A 74 7.60 1.39 10.63
N ASP A 75 6.34 1.21 10.22
CA ASP A 75 5.96 1.21 8.81
C ASP A 75 5.83 2.64 8.28
N LEU A 76 6.31 2.85 7.05
CA LEU A 76 6.08 4.10 6.35
C LEU A 76 4.80 4.00 5.51
N VAL A 77 3.92 4.99 5.67
CA VAL A 77 2.63 5.08 5.01
C VAL A 77 2.52 6.40 4.29
N ALA A 78 2.05 6.39 3.05
CA ALA A 78 1.64 7.58 2.33
C ALA A 78 0.12 7.59 2.18
N GLN A 79 -0.55 8.66 2.60
CA GLN A 79 -2.01 8.78 2.54
C GLN A 79 -2.43 10.10 1.92
N SER A 80 -3.41 10.07 1.02
CA SER A 80 -4.12 11.25 0.51
C SER A 80 -5.60 11.13 0.81
N GLU A 81 -6.23 12.26 1.07
CA GLU A 81 -7.68 12.37 1.27
C GLU A 81 -8.23 13.47 0.36
N GLU A 82 -9.25 13.12 -0.44
CA GLU A 82 -9.95 14.03 -1.35
C GLU A 82 -11.45 13.94 -1.05
N ILE A 83 -12.13 15.08 -0.98
CA ILE A 83 -13.58 15.15 -0.73
C ILE A 83 -14.24 15.80 -1.94
N GLU A 84 -15.09 15.05 -2.65
CA GLU A 84 -15.82 15.52 -3.83
C GLU A 84 -17.28 15.03 -3.77
N ASN A 85 -18.25 15.93 -3.94
CA ASN A 85 -19.68 15.59 -4.09
C ASN A 85 -20.21 14.55 -3.07
N GLU A 86 -19.97 14.75 -1.78
CA GLU A 86 -20.37 13.86 -0.66
C GLU A 86 -19.60 12.52 -0.56
N PHE A 87 -18.65 12.28 -1.45
CA PHE A 87 -17.71 11.17 -1.39
C PHE A 87 -16.39 11.60 -0.76
N THR A 88 -15.86 10.76 0.13
CA THR A 88 -14.48 10.86 0.62
C THR A 88 -13.67 9.75 -0.02
N PHE A 89 -12.60 10.13 -0.71
CA PHE A 89 -11.64 9.24 -1.34
C PHE A 89 -10.37 9.22 -0.51
N ILE A 90 -10.09 8.10 0.14
CA ILE A 90 -8.87 7.88 0.90
C ILE A 90 -7.99 6.92 0.11
N LYS A 91 -6.81 7.38 -0.30
CA LYS A 91 -5.83 6.53 -0.99
C LYS A 91 -4.63 6.36 -0.07
N LYS A 92 -4.21 5.13 0.14
CA LYS A 92 -3.10 4.77 1.03
C LYS A 92 -2.10 3.91 0.28
N VAL A 93 -0.82 4.18 0.46
CA VAL A 93 0.27 3.33 -0.01
C VAL A 93 1.11 2.94 1.20
N THR A 94 1.36 1.66 1.35
CA THR A 94 2.10 1.11 2.50
C THR A 94 3.15 0.13 2.05
N CYS A 95 4.29 0.10 2.73
CA CYS A 95 5.19 -1.05 2.64
C CYS A 95 4.57 -2.24 3.37
N PHE A 96 4.18 -3.25 2.60
CA PHE A 96 3.52 -4.44 3.11
C PHE A 96 4.45 -5.64 3.05
N GLU A 97 4.52 -6.40 4.13
CA GLU A 97 5.33 -7.61 4.22
C GLU A 97 4.66 -8.80 3.54
N ILE A 98 5.39 -9.47 2.66
CA ILE A 98 4.95 -10.72 2.04
C ILE A 98 5.59 -11.88 2.78
N TRP A 99 4.74 -12.74 3.35
CA TRP A 99 5.13 -13.93 4.08
C TRP A 99 4.73 -15.16 3.28
N ASP A 100 5.66 -16.07 3.04
CA ASP A 100 5.36 -17.39 2.48
C ASP A 100 4.98 -18.33 3.61
N ALA A 101 3.80 -18.94 3.49
CA ALA A 101 3.34 -19.94 4.43
C ALA A 101 4.06 -21.25 4.09
N VAL A 102 5.09 -21.60 4.87
CA VAL A 102 5.81 -22.88 4.70
C VAL A 102 4.94 -24.02 5.26
N GLY A 103 3.95 -24.41 4.48
CA GLY A 103 3.17 -25.62 4.67
C GLY A 103 3.86 -26.78 3.97
N ARG A 104 4.32 -27.79 4.73
CA ARG A 104 4.73 -29.08 4.16
C ARG A 104 3.60 -29.55 3.24
N LYS A 105 3.85 -29.69 1.93
CA LYS A 105 3.06 -30.61 1.11
C LYS A 105 3.07 -31.94 1.86
N LYS A 106 1.92 -32.35 2.40
CA LYS A 106 1.71 -33.77 2.69
C LYS A 106 1.49 -34.39 1.31
N ASP A 107 2.48 -35.15 0.86
CA ASP A 107 2.31 -36.13 -0.20
C ASP A 107 1.17 -37.10 0.14
#